data_AF-A0A1I4HLZ2-F1
#
_entry.id   AF-A0A1I4HLZ2-F1
#
_cell.length_a   1.000
_cell.length_b   1.000
_cell.length_c   1.000
_cell.angle_alpha   90.00
_cell.angle_beta   90.00
_cell.angle_gamma   90.00
#
_symmetry.space_group_name_H-M   'P 1'
#
loop_
_entity.id
_entity.type
_entity.pdbx_description
1 polymer ?
#
loop_
_entity_poly.entity_id
_entity_poly.type
_entity_poly.pdbx_seq_one_letter_code
_entity_poly.pdbx_strand_id
1 'polypeptide(L)'
;MEYYQYYVEGEDEEKLINVLKSDMKCITAGKVQVLNPVTEKITAIRLRTLKKYTTVILVFDTDVSETKILEENIKTLDKCANVKKCVLYPTGV
;
A
#
# COMPACT_ATOMS: atom_id res chain seq x y z
N MET A 1 8.89 3.36 -16.91
CA MET A 1 7.51 2.88 -16.70
C MET A 1 7.23 2.99 -15.21
N GLU A 2 6.14 3.64 -14.81
CA GLU A 2 5.80 3.75 -13.39
C GLU A 2 4.96 2.55 -12.95
N TYR A 3 5.28 1.99 -11.78
CA TYR A 3 4.55 0.85 -11.21
C TYR A 3 3.85 1.28 -9.93
N TYR A 4 2.69 0.67 -9.66
CA TYR A 4 1.87 0.99 -8.49
C TYR A 4 1.56 -0.31 -7.73
N GLN A 5 1.78 -0.28 -6.41
CA GLN A 5 1.49 -1.38 -5.49
C GLN A 5 0.63 -0.84 -4.34
N TYR A 6 -0.55 -1.40 -4.17
CA TYR A 6 -1.48 -1.10 -3.09
C TYR A 6 -1.35 -2.19 -2.02
N TYR A 7 -1.18 -1.79 -0.77
CA TYR A 7 -1.38 -2.64 0.40
C TYR A 7 -2.60 -2.11 1.14
N VAL A 8 -3.58 -2.99 1.33
CA VAL A 8 -4.88 -2.65 1.87
C VAL A 8 -5.18 -3.49 3.10
N GLU A 9 -6.01 -2.95 3.98
CA GLU A 9 -6.41 -3.55 5.24
C GLU A 9 -7.17 -4.87 5.08
N GLY A 10 -8.22 -4.87 4.26
CA GLY A 10 -9.07 -6.04 4.06
C GLY A 10 -9.51 -6.24 2.61
N GLU A 11 -10.39 -7.23 2.44
CA GLU A 11 -10.95 -7.58 1.13
C GLU A 11 -11.88 -6.51 0.56
N ASP A 12 -12.49 -5.70 1.42
CA ASP A 12 -13.44 -4.68 0.98
C ASP A 12 -12.71 -3.49 0.34
N GLU A 13 -11.62 -3.03 0.93
CA GLU A 13 -10.71 -2.05 0.30
C GLU A 13 -10.09 -2.65 -0.98
N GLU A 14 -9.75 -3.94 -0.99
CA GLU A 14 -9.25 -4.59 -2.20
C GLU A 14 -10.27 -4.51 -3.34
N LYS A 15 -11.54 -4.85 -3.09
CA LYS A 15 -12.62 -4.75 -4.09
C LYS A 15 -12.80 -3.31 -4.55
N LEU A 16 -12.84 -2.36 -3.63
CA LEU A 16 -12.99 -0.93 -3.94
C LEU A 16 -11.85 -0.45 -4.85
N ILE A 17 -10.60 -0.68 -4.46
CA ILE A 17 -9.42 -0.28 -5.24
C ILE A 17 -9.42 -0.95 -6.61
N ASN A 18 -9.85 -2.21 -6.71
CA ASN A 18 -9.98 -2.90 -7.99
C ASN A 18 -11.00 -2.23 -8.90
N VAL A 19 -12.21 -1.92 -8.42
CA VAL A 19 -13.23 -1.21 -9.22
C VAL A 19 -12.75 0.19 -9.64
N LEU A 20 -12.14 0.93 -8.71
CA LEU A 20 -11.63 2.28 -8.98
C LEU A 20 -10.52 2.28 -10.05
N LYS A 21 -9.64 1.28 -10.04
CA LYS A 21 -8.49 1.22 -10.96
C LYS A 21 -8.83 0.60 -12.32
N SER A 22 -9.85 -0.27 -12.42
CA SER A 22 -10.21 -0.97 -13.67
C SER A 22 -11.44 -0.38 -14.35
N ASP A 23 -12.57 -0.40 -13.67
CA ASP A 23 -13.89 -0.18 -14.30
C ASP A 23 -14.13 1.32 -14.42
N MET A 24 -13.86 2.04 -13.34
CA MET A 24 -14.04 3.49 -13.28
C MET A 24 -12.81 4.26 -13.78
N LYS A 25 -11.61 3.66 -13.70
CA LYS A 25 -10.33 4.26 -14.08
C LYS A 25 -10.05 5.61 -13.39
N CYS A 26 -10.51 5.74 -12.14
CA CYS A 26 -10.35 6.95 -11.34
C CYS A 26 -8.94 7.06 -10.72
N ILE A 27 -8.26 5.93 -10.55
CA ILE A 27 -6.91 5.85 -9.98
C ILE A 27 -5.99 5.04 -10.89
N THR A 28 -4.68 5.21 -10.71
CA THR A 28 -3.68 4.51 -11.54
C THR A 28 -3.74 2.99 -11.30
N ALA A 29 -3.74 2.22 -12.39
CA ALA A 29 -3.70 0.77 -12.29
C ALA A 29 -2.42 0.27 -11.61
N GLY A 30 -2.59 -0.69 -10.68
CA GLY A 30 -1.51 -1.30 -9.93
C GLY A 30 -1.91 -2.64 -9.32
N LYS A 31 -0.93 -3.36 -8.76
CA LYS A 31 -1.18 -4.61 -8.04
C LYS A 31 -1.78 -4.27 -6.67
N VAL A 32 -2.82 -4.98 -6.27
CA VAL A 32 -3.44 -4.85 -4.94
C VAL A 32 -3.13 -6.12 -4.16
N GLN A 33 -2.82 -5.98 -2.88
CA GLN A 33 -2.62 -7.10 -1.97
C GLN A 33 -3.17 -6.73 -0.61
N VAL A 34 -3.99 -7.62 -0.05
CA VAL A 34 -4.37 -7.55 1.37
C VAL A 34 -3.11 -7.81 2.20
N LEU A 35 -2.74 -6.80 2.97
CA LEU A 35 -1.66 -6.75 3.94
C LEU A 35 -1.92 -5.49 4.76
N ASN A 36 -2.55 -5.64 5.91
CA ASN A 36 -2.94 -4.50 6.72
C ASN A 36 -1.67 -3.74 7.15
N PRO A 37 -1.44 -2.52 6.66
CA PRO A 37 -0.17 -1.84 6.89
C PRO A 37 -0.01 -1.34 8.33
N VAL A 38 -1.08 -1.36 9.13
CA VAL A 38 -1.12 -0.97 10.54
C VAL A 38 -0.84 -2.16 11.46
N THR A 39 -1.17 -3.38 11.06
CA THR A 39 -1.01 -4.58 11.91
C THR A 39 0.02 -5.58 11.39
N GLU A 40 0.39 -5.51 10.10
CA GLU A 40 1.32 -6.44 9.46
C GLU A 40 2.58 -5.76 8.92
N LYS A 41 3.75 -6.37 9.16
CA LYS A 41 5.03 -5.84 8.66
C LYS A 41 5.27 -6.22 7.19
N ILE A 42 5.70 -5.25 6.39
CA ILE A 42 6.18 -5.49 5.03
C ILE A 42 7.55 -6.18 5.10
N THR A 43 7.60 -7.43 4.68
CA THR A 43 8.83 -8.22 4.73
C THR A 43 9.82 -7.84 3.62
N ALA A 44 11.11 -8.08 3.87
CA ALA A 44 12.15 -7.90 2.86
C ALA A 44 11.90 -8.74 1.58
N ILE A 45 11.25 -9.91 1.72
CA ILE A 45 10.86 -10.74 0.58
C ILE A 45 9.87 -9.98 -0.31
N ARG A 46 8.81 -9.39 0.28
CA ARG A 46 7.84 -8.57 -0.49
C ARG A 46 8.53 -7.40 -1.20
N LEU A 47 9.42 -6.68 -0.54
CA LEU A 47 10.17 -5.56 -1.15
C LEU A 47 11.00 -5.98 -2.36
N ARG A 48 11.64 -7.16 -2.31
CA ARG A 48 12.44 -7.69 -3.43
C ARG A 48 11.58 -8.04 -4.65
N THR A 49 10.28 -8.29 -4.47
CA THR A 49 9.35 -8.55 -5.59
C THR A 49 8.86 -7.27 -6.28
N LEU A 50 9.07 -6.10 -5.67
CA LEU A 50 8.69 -4.83 -6.27
C LEU A 50 9.58 -4.54 -7.47
N LYS A 51 8.95 -4.07 -8.56
CA LYS A 51 9.69 -3.56 -9.72
C LYS A 51 10.38 -2.25 -9.34
N LYS A 52 11.51 -1.93 -9.99
CA LYS A 52 12.19 -0.65 -9.77
C LYS A 52 11.25 0.52 -10.04
N TYR A 53 11.36 1.57 -9.22
CA TYR A 53 10.56 2.79 -9.28
C TYR A 53 9.05 2.59 -9.04
N THR A 54 8.69 1.66 -8.15
CA THR A 54 7.30 1.44 -7.73
C THR A 54 6.84 2.52 -6.75
N THR A 55 5.68 3.13 -6.99
CA THR A 55 4.92 3.90 -5.98
C THR A 55 4.12 2.92 -5.14
N VAL A 56 4.32 2.96 -3.82
CA VAL A 56 3.56 2.14 -2.86
C VAL A 56 2.48 3.00 -2.22
N ILE A 57 1.26 2.48 -2.16
CA ILE A 57 0.11 3.11 -1.51
C ILE A 57 -0.30 2.23 -0.33
N LEU A 58 -0.31 2.81 0.87
CA LEU A 58 -0.83 2.17 2.07
C LEU A 58 -2.24 2.71 2.32
N VAL A 59 -3.23 1.82 2.25
CA VAL A 59 -4.65 2.12 2.52
C VAL A 59 -5.01 1.49 3.86
N PHE A 60 -5.49 2.28 4.82
CA PHE A 60 -5.75 1.83 6.19
C PHE A 60 -6.72 2.76 6.93
N ASP A 61 -7.50 2.18 7.84
CA ASP A 61 -8.39 2.96 8.69
C ASP A 61 -7.66 3.72 9.81
N THR A 62 -8.26 4.85 10.20
CA THR A 62 -7.71 5.77 11.21
C THR A 62 -8.24 5.54 12.62
N ASP A 63 -9.09 4.53 12.82
CA ASP A 63 -9.68 4.17 14.12
C ASP A 63 -8.71 3.39 15.03
N VAL A 64 -7.49 3.10 14.55
CA VAL A 64 -6.47 2.36 15.30
C VAL A 64 -5.58 3.31 16.12
N SER A 65 -5.41 3.01 17.40
CA SER A 65 -4.60 3.81 18.33
C SER A 65 -3.10 3.49 18.32
N GLU A 66 -2.70 2.35 17.75
CA GLU A 66 -1.32 1.88 17.69
C GLU A 66 -0.78 1.96 16.25
N THR A 67 0.24 2.80 16.03
CA THR A 67 0.80 3.11 14.71
C THR A 67 2.22 2.59 14.51
N LYS A 68 2.81 1.90 15.50
CA LYS A 68 4.22 1.50 15.45
C LYS A 68 4.57 0.66 14.22
N ILE A 69 3.72 -0.28 13.82
CA ILE A 69 3.97 -1.12 12.65
C ILE A 69 3.85 -0.30 11.36
N LEU A 70 2.88 0.61 11.26
CA LEU A 70 2.75 1.54 10.14
C LEU A 70 4.01 2.40 9.98
N GLU A 71 4.52 2.96 11.08
CA GLU A 71 5.75 3.75 11.08
C GLU A 71 6.98 2.93 10.66
N GLU A 72 7.11 1.69 11.15
CA GLU A 72 8.17 0.77 10.74
C GLU A 72 8.08 0.44 9.25
N ASN A 73 6.87 0.23 8.73
CA ASN A 73 6.62 -0.02 7.31
C ASN A 73 7.00 1.18 6.45
N ILE A 74 6.62 2.40 6.85
CA ILE A 74 6.99 3.64 6.14
C ILE A 74 8.52 3.78 6.08
N LYS A 75 9.22 3.63 7.20
CA LYS A 75 10.69 3.69 7.26
C LYS A 75 11.35 2.62 6.39
N THR A 76 10.76 1.43 6.33
CA THR A 76 11.25 0.31 5.52
C THR A 76 11.08 0.58 4.02
N LEU A 77 9.92 1.12 3.62
CA LEU A 77 9.63 1.48 2.24
C LEU A 77 10.50 2.65 1.76
N ASP A 78 10.70 3.67 2.59
CA ASP A 78 11.53 4.83 2.27
C ASP A 78 13.00 4.46 1.99
N LYS A 79 13.51 3.43 2.69
CA LYS A 79 14.87 2.89 2.47
C LYS A 79 14.98 1.92 1.30
N CYS A 80 13.86 1.52 0.68
CA CYS A 80 13.87 0.51 -0.37
C CYS A 80 14.20 1.13 -1.73
N ALA A 81 15.33 0.73 -2.34
CA ALA A 81 15.75 1.25 -3.65
C ALA A 81 14.78 0.98 -4.81
N ASN A 82 13.86 0.02 -4.66
CA ASN A 82 12.82 -0.25 -5.66
C ASN A 82 11.61 0.69 -5.51
N VAL A 83 11.44 1.35 -4.36
CA VAL A 83 10.33 2.24 -4.06
C VAL A 83 10.70 3.66 -4.47
N LYS A 84 9.87 4.27 -5.32
CA LYS A 84 10.01 5.67 -5.73
C LYS A 84 9.46 6.62 -4.68
N LYS A 85 8.31 6.27 -4.10
CA LYS A 85 7.63 7.02 -3.04
C LYS A 85 6.63 6.12 -2.32
N CYS A 86 6.38 6.43 -1.05
CA CYS A 86 5.30 5.88 -0.25
C CYS A 86 4.19 6.94 -0.13
N VAL A 87 2.94 6.56 -0.39
CA VAL A 87 1.75 7.40 -0.25
C VAL A 87 0.85 6.77 0.81
N LEU A 88 0.43 7.57 1.78
CA LEU A 88 -0.53 7.17 2.80
C LEU A 88 -1.92 7.60 2.35
N TYR A 89 -2.87 6.68 2.38
CA TYR A 89 -4.27 6.91 2.12
C TYR A 89 -5.08 6.47 3.35
N PRO A 90 -5.19 7.34 4.36
CA PRO A 90 -6.03 7.04 5.52
C PRO A 90 -7.50 6.99 5.09
N THR A 91 -8.19 5.95 5.54
CA THR A 91 -9.64 5.80 5.45
C THR A 91 -10.25 6.06 6.83
N GLY A 92 -11.49 6.52 6.84
CA GLY A 92 -12.19 6.93 8.06
C GLY A 92 -13.59 7.40 7.72
N VAL A 93 -14.56 6.95 8.51
CA VAL A 93 -15.96 7.38 8.48
C VAL A 93 -16.19 8.45 9.53
#